data_AF-A0ABD3YQQ7-F1
#
_entry.id   AF-A0ABD3YQQ7-F1
#
_cell.length_a   1.000
_cell.length_b   1.000
_cell.length_c   1.000
_cell.angle_alpha   90.00
_cell.angle_beta   90.00
_cell.angle_gamma   90.00
#
_symmetry.space_group_name_H-M   'P 1'
#
loop_
_entity.id
_entity.type
_entity.pdbx_description
1 polymer ?
#
loop_
_entity_poly.entity_id
_entity_poly.type
_entity_poly.pdbx_seq_one_letter_code
_entity_poly.pdbx_strand_id
1 'polypeptide(L)'
;MIKPIDEMLRLWAEEMHSPGVAGGGYAGGNLLALMIANKGEMIRGTRGSRVLLDRVAELDLIVNGLPEQQKQVVSEHYLNRDSEPEQKYRHCRCSRNTFYLRLHVAHQSIQARLLRRVA
;
A
#
# COMPACT_ATOMS: atom_id res chain seq x y z
N MET A 1 8.24 10.36 1.88
CA MET A 1 7.06 9.49 1.61
C MET A 1 6.57 9.74 0.20
N ILE A 2 6.31 8.69 -0.57
CA ILE A 2 5.80 8.81 -1.95
C ILE A 2 4.27 8.78 -1.87
N LYS A 3 3.60 9.91 -2.12
CA LYS A 3 2.15 10.09 -1.92
C LYS A 3 1.29 9.05 -2.65
N PRO A 4 1.53 8.75 -3.95
CA PRO A 4 0.72 7.75 -4.64
C PRO A 4 0.85 6.34 -4.02
N ILE A 5 2.04 5.97 -3.55
CA ILE A 5 2.25 4.69 -2.86
C ILE A 5 1.57 4.66 -1.49
N ASP A 6 1.58 5.78 -0.79
CA ASP A 6 0.90 5.94 0.50
C ASP A 6 -0.60 5.69 0.39
N GLU A 7 -1.25 6.28 -0.61
CA GLU A 7 -2.70 6.12 -0.84
C GLU A 7 -3.07 4.68 -1.19
N MET A 8 -2.27 4.02 -2.03
CA MET A 8 -2.49 2.61 -2.35
C MET A 8 -2.36 1.70 -1.14
N LEU A 9 -1.36 1.93 -0.28
CA LEU A 9 -1.18 1.16 0.94
C LEU A 9 -2.30 1.40 1.95
N ARG A 10 -2.88 2.60 1.99
CA ARG A 10 -4.11 2.84 2.78
C ARG A 10 -5.29 2.04 2.25
N LEU A 11 -5.52 2.00 0.93
CA LEU A 11 -6.58 1.18 0.35
C LEU A 11 -6.37 -0.32 0.57
N TRP A 12 -5.13 -0.80 0.42
CA TRP A 12 -4.77 -2.17 0.75
C TRP A 12 -5.09 -2.49 2.22
N ALA A 13 -4.73 -1.60 3.14
CA ALA A 13 -5.06 -1.77 4.56
C ALA A 13 -6.55 -1.63 4.88
N GLU A 14 -7.32 -0.84 4.10
CA GLU A 14 -8.78 -0.80 4.19
C GLU A 14 -9.40 -2.15 3.82
N GLU A 15 -8.98 -2.75 2.70
CA GLU A 15 -9.47 -4.06 2.28
C GLU A 15 -9.05 -5.16 3.27
N MET A 16 -7.85 -5.07 3.85
CA MET A 16 -7.37 -6.07 4.80
C MET A 16 -8.14 -6.10 6.12
N HIS A 17 -8.72 -4.98 6.54
CA HIS A 17 -9.59 -4.93 7.72
C HIS A 17 -11.05 -5.28 7.40
N SER A 18 -11.50 -5.05 6.17
CA SER A 18 -12.89 -5.24 5.76
C SER A 18 -12.98 -6.00 4.43
N PRO A 19 -12.58 -7.30 4.41
CA PRO A 19 -12.56 -8.08 3.18
C PRO A 19 -13.96 -8.14 2.56
N GLY A 20 -14.10 -7.66 1.32
CA GLY A 20 -15.36 -7.68 0.57
C GLY A 20 -16.30 -6.48 0.77
N VAL A 21 -15.93 -5.48 1.60
CA VAL A 21 -16.76 -4.27 1.78
C VAL A 21 -16.32 -3.12 0.85
N ALA A 22 -15.04 -3.05 0.44
CA ALA A 22 -14.54 -2.01 -0.47
C ALA A 22 -14.69 -2.39 -1.97
N GLY A 23 -15.71 -3.19 -2.31
CA GLY A 23 -16.01 -3.65 -3.67
C GLY A 23 -16.58 -2.56 -4.60
N GLY A 24 -15.77 -1.55 -4.92
CA GLY A 24 -16.10 -0.47 -5.86
C GLY A 24 -15.09 -0.36 -7.00
N GLY A 25 -15.24 -1.20 -8.03
CA GLY A 25 -14.26 -1.47 -9.09
C GLY A 25 -13.68 -0.26 -9.85
N TYR A 26 -12.41 -0.41 -10.24
CA TYR A 26 -11.73 0.37 -11.27
C TYR A 26 -11.42 -0.58 -12.44
N ALA A 27 -11.77 -0.24 -13.67
CA ALA A 27 -11.57 -1.11 -14.83
C ALA A 27 -10.06 -1.36 -15.12
N GLY A 28 -9.76 -2.54 -15.66
CA GLY A 28 -8.41 -3.11 -15.85
C GLY A 28 -7.41 -2.15 -16.48
N GLY A 29 -6.31 -1.94 -15.76
CA GLY A 29 -5.19 -1.11 -16.18
C GLY A 29 -4.13 -1.17 -15.09
N ASN A 30 -2.86 -1.22 -15.52
CA ASN A 30 -1.71 -1.29 -14.64
C ASN A 30 -1.78 -0.20 -13.55
N LEU A 31 -1.56 -0.57 -12.29
CA LEU A 31 -1.77 0.27 -11.10
C LEU A 31 -1.08 1.65 -11.22
N LEU A 32 0.15 1.66 -11.76
CA LEU A 32 0.90 2.87 -12.05
C LEU A 32 0.32 3.67 -13.23
N ALA A 33 -0.11 3.00 -14.30
CA ALA A 33 -0.69 3.66 -15.46
C ALA A 33 -1.99 4.40 -15.08
N LEU A 34 -2.79 3.83 -14.18
CA LEU A 34 -4.02 4.46 -13.70
C LEU A 34 -3.74 5.66 -12.77
N MET A 35 -2.70 5.60 -11.95
CA MET A 35 -2.26 6.76 -11.14
C MET A 35 -1.69 7.88 -12.02
N ILE A 36 -0.89 7.54 -13.04
CA ILE A 36 -0.39 8.51 -14.03
C ILE A 36 -1.56 9.15 -14.78
N ALA A 37 -2.54 8.34 -15.21
CA ALA A 37 -3.71 8.81 -15.93
C ALA A 37 -4.59 9.75 -15.10
N ASN A 38 -4.73 9.51 -13.79
CA ASN A 38 -5.51 10.37 -12.89
C ASN A 38 -4.66 11.43 -12.16
N LYS A 39 -3.44 11.74 -12.63
CA LYS A 39 -2.54 12.74 -12.03
C LYS A 39 -2.27 12.52 -10.52
N GLY A 40 -2.35 11.28 -10.06
CA GLY A 40 -2.18 10.90 -8.65
C GLY A 40 -3.44 10.92 -7.79
N GLU A 41 -4.63 11.14 -8.34
CA GLU A 41 -5.89 11.05 -7.59
C GLU A 41 -6.63 9.73 -7.90
N MET A 42 -7.05 8.98 -6.88
CA MET A 42 -7.94 7.82 -7.07
C MET A 42 -9.41 8.22 -6.92
N ILE A 43 -10.13 8.30 -8.03
CA ILE A 43 -11.56 8.64 -8.05
C ILE A 43 -12.40 7.42 -7.71
N ARG A 44 -13.07 7.40 -6.55
CA ARG A 44 -13.99 6.32 -6.15
C ARG A 44 -15.23 6.30 -7.06
N GLY A 45 -15.44 5.25 -7.85
CA GLY A 45 -16.73 5.09 -8.55
C GLY A 45 -16.87 3.94 -9.56
N THR A 46 -17.83 3.05 -9.26
CA THR A 46 -18.71 2.24 -10.15
C THR A 46 -18.37 0.77 -10.49
N ARG A 47 -19.33 -0.11 -10.11
CA ARG A 47 -19.56 -1.56 -10.36
C ARG A 47 -18.58 -2.33 -11.29
N GLY A 48 -17.76 -3.21 -10.66
CA GLY A 48 -17.02 -4.29 -11.32
C GLY A 48 -16.07 -5.02 -10.36
N SER A 49 -16.52 -6.12 -9.73
CA SER A 49 -15.95 -6.70 -8.50
C SER A 49 -14.63 -7.49 -8.61
N ARG A 50 -14.07 -7.72 -9.81
CA ARG A 50 -12.87 -8.58 -9.97
C ARG A 50 -11.54 -7.81 -9.92
N VAL A 51 -11.50 -6.64 -10.54
CA VAL A 51 -10.25 -5.92 -10.80
C VAL A 51 -9.63 -5.29 -9.54
N LEU A 52 -10.43 -4.96 -8.52
CA LEU A 52 -9.91 -4.47 -7.24
C LEU A 52 -9.28 -5.58 -6.39
N LEU A 53 -9.90 -6.76 -6.36
CA LEU A 53 -9.37 -7.92 -5.63
C LEU A 53 -8.01 -8.32 -6.20
N ASP A 54 -7.87 -8.30 -7.54
CA ASP A 54 -6.59 -8.56 -8.20
C ASP A 54 -5.51 -7.54 -7.81
N ARG A 55 -5.88 -6.27 -7.61
CA ARG A 55 -4.95 -5.19 -7.21
C ARG A 55 -4.51 -5.28 -5.75
N VAL A 56 -5.44 -5.58 -4.84
CA VAL A 56 -5.11 -5.78 -3.42
C VAL A 56 -4.26 -7.03 -3.26
N ALA A 57 -4.57 -8.11 -3.99
CA ALA A 57 -3.76 -9.32 -4.00
C ALA A 57 -2.34 -9.05 -4.55
N GLU A 58 -2.21 -8.23 -5.59
CA GLU A 58 -0.89 -7.84 -6.11
C GLU A 58 -0.09 -7.02 -5.08
N LEU A 59 -0.71 -6.00 -4.46
CA LEU A 59 -0.05 -5.22 -3.42
C LEU A 59 0.32 -6.09 -2.22
N ASP A 60 -0.55 -7.01 -1.81
CA ASP A 60 -0.28 -7.95 -0.73
C ASP A 60 0.94 -8.84 -1.05
N LEU A 61 1.03 -9.38 -2.28
CA LEU A 61 2.20 -10.13 -2.74
C LEU A 61 3.48 -9.27 -2.73
N ILE A 62 3.40 -8.02 -3.17
CA ILE A 62 4.55 -7.11 -3.19
C ILE A 62 5.01 -6.79 -1.77
N VAL A 63 4.08 -6.46 -0.86
CA VAL A 63 4.35 -6.15 0.56
C VAL A 63 4.92 -7.37 1.27
N ASN A 64 4.34 -8.55 1.05
CA ASN A 64 4.82 -9.80 1.62
C ASN A 64 6.21 -10.21 1.12
N GLY A 65 6.59 -9.76 -0.08
CA GLY A 65 7.93 -9.98 -0.62
C GLY A 65 8.96 -8.90 -0.27
N LEU A 66 8.63 -7.92 0.58
CA LEU A 66 9.60 -6.92 1.06
C LEU A 66 10.58 -7.55 2.07
N PRO A 67 11.78 -6.97 2.26
CA PRO A 67 12.64 -7.33 3.39
C PRO A 67 11.89 -7.21 4.71
N GLU A 68 12.13 -8.13 5.65
CA GLU A 68 11.36 -8.25 6.89
C GLU A 68 11.23 -6.93 7.66
N GLN A 69 12.32 -6.17 7.79
CA GLN A 69 12.32 -4.88 8.47
C GLN A 69 11.45 -3.81 7.80
N GLN A 70 11.27 -3.88 6.48
CA GLN A 70 10.42 -2.98 5.71
C GLN A 70 8.96 -3.43 5.77
N LYS A 71 8.72 -4.74 5.65
CA LYS A 71 7.40 -5.34 5.81
C LYS A 71 6.83 -4.99 7.18
N GLN A 72 7.61 -5.17 8.24
CA GLN A 72 7.18 -4.88 9.62
C GLN A 72 6.72 -3.43 9.78
N VAL A 73 7.49 -2.44 9.28
CA VAL A 73 7.08 -1.03 9.40
C VAL A 73 5.87 -0.69 8.54
N VAL A 74 5.70 -1.32 7.37
CA VAL A 74 4.52 -1.13 6.51
C VAL A 74 3.27 -1.70 7.19
N SER A 75 3.33 -2.96 7.64
CA SER A 75 2.23 -3.60 8.36
C SER A 75 1.86 -2.80 9.61
N GLU A 76 2.84 -2.41 10.42
CA GLU A 76 2.60 -1.63 11.63
C GLU A 76 2.04 -0.24 11.33
N HIS A 77 2.50 0.41 10.25
CA HIS A 77 2.04 1.75 9.92
C HIS A 77 0.58 1.75 9.44
N TYR A 78 0.23 0.84 8.53
CA TYR A 78 -1.05 0.85 7.83
C TYR A 78 -2.12 -0.08 8.43
N LEU A 79 -1.72 -1.22 9.01
CA LEU A 79 -2.68 -2.17 9.60
C LEU A 79 -3.00 -1.83 11.06
N ASN A 80 -2.03 -1.38 11.86
CA ASN A 80 -2.33 -0.99 13.24
C ASN A 80 -2.98 0.40 13.29
N ARG A 81 -4.31 0.48 13.48
CA ARG A 81 -5.05 1.75 13.53
C ARG A 81 -5.11 2.37 14.92
N ASP A 82 -4.97 1.56 15.95
CA ASP A 82 -5.31 1.96 17.33
C ASP A 82 -4.09 2.43 18.13
N SER A 83 -2.88 2.03 17.73
CA SER A 83 -1.67 2.37 18.48
C SER A 83 -1.14 3.77 18.17
N GLU A 84 -0.63 4.43 19.20
CA GLU A 84 0.09 5.69 19.06
C GLU A 84 1.40 5.50 18.28
N PRO A 85 1.90 6.54 17.59
CA PRO A 85 3.12 6.42 16.80
C PRO A 85 4.32 5.91 17.61
N GLU A 86 4.46 6.31 18.88
CA GLU A 86 5.55 5.83 19.73
C GLU A 86 5.49 4.33 20.04
N GLN A 87 4.28 3.79 20.19
CA GLN A 87 4.07 2.37 20.41
C GLN A 87 4.46 1.58 19.16
N LYS A 88 4.12 2.09 17.97
CA LYS A 88 4.52 1.51 16.67
C LYS A 88 6.04 1.46 16.51
N TYR A 89 6.74 2.53 16.88
CA TYR A 89 8.21 2.59 16.81
C TYR A 89 8.87 1.56 17.75
N ARG A 90 8.34 1.46 18.98
CA ARG A 90 8.78 0.47 19.97
C ARG A 90 8.53 -0.96 19.48
N HIS A 91 7.37 -1.23 18.89
CA HIS A 91 7.06 -2.53 18.30
C HIS A 91 8.02 -2.91 17.16
N CYS A 92 8.33 -1.95 16.27
CA CYS A 92 9.31 -2.11 15.19
C CYS A 92 10.77 -2.05 15.66
N ARG A 93 11.02 -1.91 16.97
CA ARG A 93 12.34 -1.82 17.62
C ARG A 93 13.25 -0.79 16.95
N CYS A 94 12.71 0.38 16.60
CA CYS A 94 13.46 1.40 15.89
C CYS A 94 13.10 2.82 16.35
N SER A 95 14.01 3.77 16.14
CA SER A 95 13.73 5.19 16.37
C SER A 95 12.68 5.72 15.38
N ARG A 96 12.05 6.85 15.69
CA ARG A 96 11.15 7.56 14.75
C ARG A 96 11.81 7.79 13.38
N ASN A 97 13.06 8.25 13.35
CA ASN A 97 13.77 8.54 12.10
C ASN A 97 14.01 7.26 11.30
N THR A 98 14.45 6.19 11.96
CA THR A 98 14.65 4.87 11.33
C THR A 98 13.33 4.31 10.80
N PHE A 99 12.23 4.49 11.53
CA PHE A 99 10.91 4.04 11.13
C PHE A 99 10.49 4.67 9.79
N TYR A 100 10.50 6.00 9.71
CA TYR A 100 10.10 6.70 8.48
C TYR A 100 11.10 6.53 7.33
N LEU A 101 12.39 6.34 7.63
CA LEU A 101 13.38 5.98 6.61
C LEU A 101 13.06 4.61 6.00
N ARG A 102 12.82 3.60 6.83
CA ARG A 102 12.43 2.24 6.36
C ARG A 102 11.13 2.28 5.60
N LEU A 103 10.15 3.05 6.07
CA LEU A 103 8.87 3.24 5.38
C LEU A 103 9.08 3.89 4.01
N HIS A 104 9.93 4.91 3.92
CA HIS A 104 10.26 5.54 2.64
C HIS A 104 10.94 4.56 1.66
N VAL A 105 11.91 3.77 2.13
CA VAL A 105 12.57 2.74 1.31
C VAL A 105 11.58 1.67 0.87
N ALA A 106 10.64 1.29 1.73
CA ALA A 106 9.55 0.38 1.37
C ALA A 106 8.72 0.96 0.22
N HIS A 107 8.35 2.25 0.27
CA HIS A 107 7.61 2.90 -0.82
C HIS A 107 8.38 2.87 -2.15
N GLN A 108 9.69 3.15 -2.10
CA GLN A 108 10.55 3.09 -3.30
C GLN A 108 10.61 1.67 -3.87
N SER A 109 10.72 0.66 -3.00
CA SER A 109 10.78 -0.75 -3.39
C SER A 109 9.47 -1.22 -4.02
N ILE A 110 8.34 -0.84 -3.44
CA ILE A 110 7.00 -1.11 -3.98
C ILE A 110 6.87 -0.44 -5.36
N GLN A 111 7.19 0.85 -5.46
CA GLN A 111 7.13 1.59 -6.73
C GLN A 111 7.99 0.93 -7.82
N ALA A 112 9.22 0.55 -7.50
CA ALA A 112 10.12 -0.10 -8.46
C ALA A 112 9.58 -1.46 -8.94
N ARG A 113 8.99 -2.25 -8.04
CA ARG A 113 8.38 -3.54 -8.40
C ARG A 113 7.15 -3.38 -9.28
N LEU A 114 6.31 -2.39 -8.98
CA LEU A 114 5.17 -2.05 -9.82
C LEU A 114 5.63 -1.60 -11.22
N LEU A 115 6.65 -0.73 -11.31
CA LEU A 115 7.19 -0.26 -12.60
C LEU A 115 7.74 -1.41 -13.46
N ARG A 116 8.48 -2.36 -12.86
CA ARG A 116 9.04 -3.52 -13.57
C ARG A 116 7.98 -4.46 -14.16
N ARG A 117 6.76 -4.43 -13.64
CA ARG A 117 5.64 -5.23 -14.17
C ARG A 117 4.86 -4.50 -15.27
N VAL A 118 5.13 -3.20 -15.47
CA VAL A 118 4.55 -2.39 -16.54
C VAL A 118 5.38 -2.45 -17.82
N ALA A 119 6.70 -2.65 -17.69
CA ALA A 119 7.66 -2.76 -18.79
C ALA A 119 7.63 -4.14 -19.43
#